data_AF-A0A923J443-F1
#
_entry.id   AF-A0A923J443-F1
#
_cell.length_a   1.000
_cell.length_b   1.000
_cell.length_c   1.000
_cell.angle_alpha   90.00
_cell.angle_beta   90.00
_cell.angle_gamma   90.00
#
_symmetry.space_group_name_H-M   'P 1'
#
loop_
_entity.id
_entity.type
_entity.pdbx_description
1 polymer ?
#
loop_
_entity_poly.entity_id
_entity_poly.type
_entity_poly.pdbx_seq_one_letter_code
_entity_poly.pdbx_strand_id
1 'polypeptide(L)'
;MKGAFDKLAKIRPVLARGPEPAHHEDEFLRASDLVPIQSQAAGNRARMASAELAEMFREKQWQQALDLFYPAEEKLPELADLGMDTKVREKLAFALGQLGRFDDAIAQLRVCVDREPENFHPHNALAYTAYNSLFAARNREIFLSGKIRDDRIALAHHHFKKAQHLRPDGVTNFYRQG
;
A
#
# COMPACT_ATOMS: atom_id res chain seq x y z
N MET A 1 35.08 -47.47 51.77
CA MET A 1 35.94 -47.79 50.60
C MET A 1 35.56 -46.88 49.44
N LYS A 2 36.02 -45.62 49.49
CA LYS A 2 35.98 -44.65 48.38
C LYS A 2 37.12 -45.02 47.44
N GLY A 3 36.86 -45.48 46.22
CA GLY A 3 37.99 -45.83 45.34
C GLY A 3 37.70 -46.51 44.00
N ALA A 4 36.44 -46.67 43.58
CA ALA A 4 36.15 -47.35 42.31
C ALA A 4 35.55 -46.45 41.21
N PHE A 5 35.00 -45.28 41.53
CA PHE A 5 34.33 -44.43 40.53
C PHE A 5 35.13 -43.21 40.05
N ASP A 6 36.27 -42.88 40.66
CA ASP A 6 37.11 -41.73 40.25
C ASP A 6 38.01 -42.01 39.03
N LYS A 7 38.01 -43.24 38.50
CA LYS A 7 38.81 -43.58 37.31
C LYS A 7 38.08 -43.47 35.98
N LEU A 8 36.77 -43.21 35.96
CA LEU A 8 36.01 -43.04 34.71
C LEU A 8 35.86 -41.57 34.28
N ALA A 9 36.32 -40.61 35.07
CA ALA A 9 36.30 -39.19 34.70
C ALA A 9 37.51 -38.72 33.86
N LYS A 10 38.50 -39.60 33.61
CA LYS A 10 39.72 -39.25 32.85
C LYS A 10 39.71 -39.64 31.37
N ILE A 11 38.60 -40.15 30.85
CA ILE A 11 38.43 -40.43 29.42
C ILE A 11 37.06 -39.92 28.98
N ARG A 12 36.89 -38.59 29.00
CA ARG A 12 35.92 -37.95 28.11
C ARG A 12 36.76 -37.10 27.17
N PRO A 13 36.87 -37.47 25.87
CA PRO A 13 37.40 -36.52 24.92
C PRO A 13 36.46 -35.32 24.97
N VAL A 14 37.04 -34.13 25.08
CA VAL A 14 36.36 -32.89 24.74
C VAL A 14 35.78 -33.15 23.35
N LEU A 15 34.46 -33.39 23.28
CA LEU A 15 33.75 -33.31 22.02
C LEU A 15 34.01 -31.89 21.55
N ALA A 16 34.95 -31.75 20.62
CA ALA A 16 35.16 -30.53 19.89
C ALA A 16 33.77 -30.07 19.48
N ARG A 17 33.39 -28.84 19.85
CA ARG A 17 32.21 -28.21 19.29
C ARG A 17 32.31 -28.46 17.79
N GLY A 18 31.36 -29.22 17.24
CA GLY A 18 31.28 -29.39 15.80
C GLY A 18 31.34 -27.99 15.18
N PRO A 19 31.99 -27.81 14.02
CA PRO A 19 32.06 -26.51 13.40
C PRO A 19 30.65 -25.93 13.38
N GLU A 20 30.48 -24.70 13.92
CA GLU A 20 29.22 -24.00 13.78
C GLU A 20 28.81 -24.11 12.31
N PRO A 21 27.53 -24.42 12.00
CA PRO A 21 27.11 -24.55 10.63
C PRO A 21 27.48 -23.23 9.95
N ALA A 22 28.53 -23.28 9.12
CA ALA A 22 28.92 -22.14 8.33
C ALA A 22 27.67 -21.82 7.52
N HIS A 23 27.07 -20.67 7.81
CA HIS A 23 26.12 -20.07 6.90
C HIS A 23 26.92 -19.73 5.64
N HIS A 24 27.12 -20.74 4.80
CA HIS A 24 27.49 -20.56 3.41
C HIS A 24 26.24 -19.95 2.77
N GLU A 25 26.15 -18.63 2.81
CA GLU A 25 25.39 -17.94 1.77
C GLU A 25 26.00 -18.41 0.45
N ASP A 26 25.20 -19.10 -0.36
CA ASP A 26 25.63 -19.61 -1.66
C ASP A 26 26.29 -18.47 -2.43
N GLU A 27 27.59 -18.61 -2.71
CA GLU A 27 28.41 -17.58 -3.35
C GLU A 27 27.94 -17.25 -4.78
N PHE A 28 27.03 -18.07 -5.30
CA PHE A 28 26.47 -17.98 -6.64
C PHE A 28 25.25 -17.06 -6.76
N LEU A 29 24.47 -16.86 -5.69
CA LEU A 29 23.29 -15.98 -5.67
C LEU A 29 23.13 -15.35 -4.29
N ARG A 30 23.55 -14.09 -4.15
CA ARG A 30 23.33 -13.34 -2.90
C ARG A 30 21.92 -12.75 -2.90
N ALA A 31 21.35 -12.54 -1.72
CA ALA A 31 20.05 -11.87 -1.59
C ALA A 31 20.06 -10.49 -2.28
N SER A 32 21.21 -9.79 -2.29
CA SER A 32 21.42 -8.53 -2.99
C SER A 32 21.29 -8.63 -4.52
N ASP A 33 21.56 -9.79 -5.11
CA ASP A 33 21.49 -10.02 -6.56
C ASP A 33 20.05 -10.30 -7.00
N LEU A 34 19.20 -10.78 -6.09
CA LEU A 34 17.79 -11.06 -6.32
C LEU A 34 16.93 -9.79 -6.24
N VAL A 35 17.30 -8.81 -5.41
CA VAL A 35 16.53 -7.57 -5.22
C VAL A 35 16.34 -6.79 -6.54
N PRO A 36 17.36 -6.56 -7.40
CA PRO A 36 17.18 -5.91 -8.69
C PRO A 36 16.25 -6.67 -9.65
N ILE A 37 16.34 -8.01 -9.66
CA ILE A 37 15.49 -8.87 -10.51
C ILE A 37 14.04 -8.81 -10.04
N GLN A 38 13.81 -8.90 -8.73
CA GLN A 38 12.48 -8.78 -8.13
C GLN A 38 11.89 -7.39 -8.36
N SER A 39 12.70 -6.34 -8.24
CA SER A 39 12.30 -4.95 -8.51
C SER A 39 11.94 -4.73 -9.97
N GLN A 40 12.68 -5.35 -10.91
CA GLN A 40 12.36 -5.28 -12.33
C GLN A 40 11.08 -6.06 -12.66
N ALA A 41 10.91 -7.27 -12.11
CA ALA A 41 9.71 -8.08 -12.28
C ALA A 41 8.47 -7.35 -11.72
N ALA A 42 8.57 -6.78 -10.52
CA ALA A 42 7.54 -5.94 -9.91
C ALA A 42 7.24 -4.70 -10.76
N GLY A 43 8.26 -4.01 -11.27
CA GLY A 43 8.08 -2.88 -12.19
C GLY A 43 7.30 -3.25 -13.46
N ASN A 44 7.59 -4.43 -14.04
CA ASN A 44 6.84 -4.94 -15.19
C ASN A 44 5.40 -5.29 -14.81
N ARG A 45 5.20 -5.95 -13.67
CA ARG A 45 3.88 -6.29 -13.15
C ARG A 45 3.03 -5.05 -12.87
N ALA A 46 3.61 -4.02 -12.26
CA ALA A 46 2.95 -2.74 -12.02
C ALA A 46 2.50 -2.07 -13.32
N ARG A 47 3.34 -2.14 -14.37
CA ARG A 47 3.00 -1.62 -15.71
C ARG A 47 1.83 -2.39 -16.33
N MET A 48 1.84 -3.72 -16.24
CA MET A 48 0.75 -4.56 -16.74
C MET A 48 -0.56 -4.29 -16.00
N ALA A 49 -0.54 -4.33 -14.66
CA ALA A 49 -1.72 -4.03 -13.85
C ALA A 49 -2.27 -2.63 -14.14
N SER A 50 -1.39 -1.64 -14.34
CA SER A 50 -1.79 -0.28 -14.72
C SER A 50 -2.46 -0.21 -16.10
N ALA A 51 -2.01 -1.01 -17.06
CA ALA A 51 -2.60 -1.08 -18.40
C ALA A 51 -3.97 -1.78 -18.38
N GLU A 52 -4.08 -2.91 -17.69
CA GLU A 52 -5.34 -3.64 -17.51
C GLU A 52 -6.39 -2.74 -16.82
N LEU A 53 -6.01 -2.06 -15.74
CA LEU A 53 -6.87 -1.09 -15.07
C LEU A 53 -7.24 0.09 -15.98
N ALA A 54 -6.34 0.53 -16.85
CA ALA A 54 -6.65 1.62 -17.79
C ALA A 54 -7.75 1.22 -18.78
N GLU A 55 -7.73 -0.01 -19.30
CA GLU A 55 -8.79 -0.52 -20.17
C GLU A 55 -10.13 -0.64 -19.42
N MET A 56 -10.12 -1.24 -18.22
CA MET A 56 -11.33 -1.34 -17.40
C MET A 56 -11.93 0.04 -17.07
N PHE A 57 -11.08 1.04 -16.84
CA PHE A 57 -11.51 2.41 -16.53
C PHE A 57 -12.10 3.13 -17.74
N ARG A 58 -11.58 2.84 -18.94
CA ARG A 58 -12.15 3.34 -20.20
C ARG A 58 -13.58 2.84 -20.37
N GLU A 59 -13.82 1.57 -20.06
CA GLU A 59 -15.12 0.91 -20.14
C GLU A 59 -15.97 1.05 -18.86
N LYS A 60 -15.50 1.83 -17.87
CA LYS A 60 -16.16 2.06 -16.57
C LYS A 60 -16.49 0.77 -15.80
N GLN A 61 -15.69 -0.27 -15.99
CA GLN A 61 -15.83 -1.58 -15.34
C GLN A 61 -15.26 -1.53 -13.91
N TRP A 62 -15.86 -0.69 -13.06
CA TRP A 62 -15.37 -0.44 -11.70
C TRP A 62 -15.35 -1.70 -10.85
N GLN A 63 -16.43 -2.49 -10.87
CA GLN A 63 -16.53 -3.71 -10.07
C GLN A 63 -15.47 -4.74 -10.50
N GLN A 64 -15.29 -4.94 -11.80
CA GLN A 64 -14.29 -5.88 -12.32
C GLN A 64 -12.87 -5.48 -11.92
N ALA A 65 -12.55 -4.17 -11.96
CA ALA A 65 -11.26 -3.68 -11.50
C ALA A 65 -11.01 -4.01 -10.02
N LEU A 66 -12.03 -3.91 -9.17
CA LEU A 66 -11.91 -4.28 -7.77
C LEU A 66 -11.81 -5.79 -7.55
N ASP A 67 -12.58 -6.59 -8.28
CA ASP A 67 -12.56 -8.06 -8.13
C ASP A 67 -11.16 -8.64 -8.43
N LEU A 68 -10.46 -8.05 -9.40
CA LEU A 68 -9.13 -8.50 -9.83
C LEU A 68 -7.98 -7.97 -8.98
N PHE A 69 -8.08 -6.72 -8.49
CA PHE A 69 -6.93 -6.01 -7.93
C PHE A 69 -7.12 -5.47 -6.51
N TYR A 70 -8.32 -5.54 -5.94
CA TYR A 70 -8.59 -5.08 -4.57
C TYR A 70 -8.82 -6.27 -3.61
N PRO A 71 -8.24 -6.25 -2.40
CA PRO A 71 -7.27 -5.27 -1.91
C PRO A 71 -5.87 -5.49 -2.53
N ALA A 72 -5.12 -4.39 -2.74
CA ALA A 72 -3.86 -4.44 -3.49
C ALA A 72 -2.78 -5.28 -2.78
N GLU A 73 -2.77 -5.28 -1.45
CA GLU A 73 -1.88 -6.09 -0.61
C GLU A 73 -2.08 -7.60 -0.78
N GLU A 74 -3.29 -8.05 -1.12
CA GLU A 74 -3.59 -9.47 -1.32
C GLU A 74 -3.46 -9.89 -2.79
N LYS A 75 -3.90 -9.01 -3.71
CA LYS A 75 -3.93 -9.32 -5.14
C LYS A 75 -2.61 -9.06 -5.85
N LEU A 76 -1.79 -8.17 -5.30
CA LEU A 76 -0.50 -7.73 -5.84
C LEU A 76 0.55 -7.63 -4.71
N PRO A 77 0.76 -8.68 -3.89
CA PRO A 77 1.68 -8.64 -2.75
C PRO A 77 3.10 -8.22 -3.18
N GLU A 78 3.56 -8.66 -4.35
CA GLU A 78 4.86 -8.30 -4.91
C GLU A 78 5.04 -6.79 -5.12
N LEU A 79 3.96 -6.06 -5.40
CA LEU A 79 4.01 -4.62 -5.53
C LEU A 79 3.86 -3.93 -4.18
N ALA A 80 2.99 -4.45 -3.31
CA ALA A 80 2.74 -3.90 -1.99
C ALA A 80 3.98 -3.97 -1.10
N ASP A 81 4.68 -5.10 -1.09
CA ASP A 81 5.89 -5.34 -0.32
C ASP A 81 7.03 -4.39 -0.72
N LEU A 82 7.12 -4.08 -2.02
CA LEU A 82 8.12 -3.15 -2.58
C LEU A 82 7.63 -1.69 -2.62
N GLY A 83 6.41 -1.41 -2.17
CA GLY A 83 5.81 -0.07 -2.21
C GLY A 83 5.55 0.47 -3.62
N MET A 84 5.50 -0.39 -4.64
CA MET A 84 5.33 -0.04 -6.06
C MET A 84 3.86 0.00 -6.53
N ASP A 85 2.91 -0.19 -5.62
CA ASP A 85 1.47 -0.22 -5.88
C ASP A 85 0.75 1.14 -5.68
N THR A 86 1.45 2.24 -5.36
CA THR A 86 0.82 3.57 -5.13
C THR A 86 -0.14 3.97 -6.25
N LYS A 87 0.29 3.88 -7.52
CA LYS A 87 -0.54 4.22 -8.69
C LYS A 87 -1.73 3.28 -8.88
N VAL A 88 -1.56 2.01 -8.51
CA VAL A 88 -2.64 1.02 -8.56
C VAL A 88 -3.68 1.35 -7.48
N ARG A 89 -3.24 1.60 -6.25
CA ARG A 89 -4.11 2.02 -5.13
C ARG A 89 -4.89 3.29 -5.44
N GLU A 90 -4.27 4.30 -6.06
CA GLU A 90 -4.98 5.51 -6.51
C GLU A 90 -6.13 5.20 -7.48
N LYS A 91 -5.88 4.34 -8.47
CA LYS A 91 -6.92 3.90 -9.41
C LYS A 91 -8.01 3.12 -8.67
N LEU A 92 -7.65 2.11 -7.86
CA LEU A 92 -8.64 1.33 -7.11
C LEU A 92 -9.49 2.20 -6.18
N ALA A 93 -8.89 3.21 -5.54
CA ALA A 93 -9.63 4.19 -4.74
C ALA A 93 -10.65 4.98 -5.56
N PHE A 94 -10.29 5.38 -6.79
CA PHE A 94 -11.27 5.98 -7.69
C PHE A 94 -12.44 5.03 -8.01
N ALA A 95 -12.17 3.77 -8.34
CA ALA A 95 -13.22 2.77 -8.59
C ALA A 95 -14.10 2.52 -7.36
N LEU A 96 -13.51 2.43 -6.16
CA LEU A 96 -14.22 2.33 -4.89
C LEU A 96 -15.16 3.53 -4.69
N GLY A 97 -14.68 4.75 -4.97
CA GLY A 97 -15.49 5.97 -4.91
C GLY A 97 -16.67 5.96 -5.91
N GLN A 98 -16.48 5.44 -7.13
CA GLN A 98 -17.56 5.30 -8.11
C GLN A 98 -18.66 4.33 -7.64
N LEU A 99 -18.32 3.36 -6.80
CA LEU A 99 -19.25 2.38 -6.23
C LEU A 99 -19.77 2.79 -4.84
N GLY A 100 -19.50 4.01 -4.38
CA GLY A 100 -19.94 4.51 -3.08
C GLY A 100 -19.17 3.95 -1.87
N ARG A 101 -18.10 3.18 -2.10
CA ARG A 101 -17.23 2.60 -1.06
C ARG A 101 -16.16 3.60 -0.61
N PHE A 102 -16.60 4.76 -0.13
CA PHE A 102 -15.72 5.89 0.17
C PHE A 102 -14.73 5.64 1.31
N ASP A 103 -15.11 4.84 2.31
CA ASP A 103 -14.24 4.54 3.45
C ASP A 103 -13.02 3.73 3.02
N ASP A 104 -13.24 2.71 2.19
CA ASP A 104 -12.19 1.91 1.58
C ASP A 104 -11.31 2.76 0.66
N ALA A 105 -11.91 3.63 -0.15
CA ALA A 105 -11.19 4.55 -1.03
C ALA A 105 -10.24 5.47 -0.24
N ILE A 106 -10.74 6.04 0.87
CA ILE A 106 -9.95 6.90 1.76
C ILE A 106 -8.81 6.10 2.41
N ALA A 107 -9.07 4.87 2.86
CA ALA A 107 -8.02 4.02 3.44
C ALA A 107 -6.88 3.77 2.44
N GLN A 108 -7.21 3.44 1.19
CA GLN A 108 -6.21 3.21 0.14
C GLN A 108 -5.39 4.46 -0.17
N LEU A 109 -6.04 5.62 -0.28
CA LEU A 109 -5.33 6.87 -0.58
C LEU A 109 -4.49 7.39 0.58
N ARG A 110 -4.83 7.06 1.83
CA ARG A 110 -3.97 7.39 2.99
C ARG A 110 -2.61 6.69 2.87
N VAL A 111 -2.59 5.42 2.47
CA VAL A 111 -1.34 4.70 2.17
C VAL A 111 -0.53 5.42 1.08
N CYS A 112 -1.20 5.93 0.04
CA CYS A 112 -0.54 6.68 -1.02
C CYS A 112 0.09 7.99 -0.52
N VAL A 113 -0.62 8.77 0.32
CA VAL A 113 -0.08 10.00 0.92
C VAL A 113 1.06 9.69 1.89
N ASP A 114 0.95 8.64 2.70
CA ASP A 114 1.99 8.28 3.67
C ASP A 114 3.30 7.91 2.97
N ARG A 115 3.23 7.30 1.78
CA ARG A 115 4.41 6.96 0.96
C ARG A 115 4.93 8.13 0.13
N GLU A 116 4.04 8.95 -0.41
CA GLU A 116 4.37 10.04 -1.32
C GLU A 116 3.74 11.37 -0.84
N PRO A 117 4.20 11.93 0.30
CA PRO A 117 3.56 13.08 0.95
C PRO A 117 3.67 14.39 0.16
N GLU A 118 4.61 14.46 -0.79
CA GLU A 118 4.78 15.60 -1.69
C GLU A 118 4.21 15.34 -3.10
N ASN A 119 3.51 14.21 -3.30
CA ASN A 119 2.82 13.96 -4.55
C ASN A 119 1.43 14.62 -4.53
N PHE A 120 1.19 15.45 -5.54
CA PHE A 120 -0.09 16.13 -5.74
C PHE A 120 -1.29 15.18 -5.88
N HIS A 121 -1.13 14.06 -6.58
CA HIS A 121 -2.25 13.21 -7.02
C HIS A 121 -2.99 12.53 -5.86
N PRO A 122 -2.31 11.88 -4.88
CA PRO A 122 -2.97 11.30 -3.71
C PRO A 122 -3.73 12.33 -2.86
N HIS A 123 -3.12 13.51 -2.63
CA HIS A 123 -3.78 14.59 -1.88
C HIS A 123 -5.05 15.05 -2.58
N ASN A 124 -4.97 15.32 -3.89
CA ASN A 124 -6.15 15.73 -4.65
C ASN A 124 -7.24 14.65 -4.63
N ALA A 125 -6.87 13.37 -4.82
CA ALA A 125 -7.81 12.25 -4.80
C ALA A 125 -8.48 12.06 -3.43
N LEU A 126 -7.76 12.24 -2.31
CA LEU A 126 -8.36 12.20 -0.96
C LEU A 126 -9.37 13.30 -0.78
N ALA A 127 -9.02 14.52 -1.20
CA ALA A 127 -9.89 15.66 -1.05
C ALA A 127 -11.23 15.47 -1.79
N TYR A 128 -11.15 15.03 -3.06
CA TYR A 128 -12.35 14.72 -3.85
C TYR A 128 -13.11 13.52 -3.32
N THR A 129 -12.45 12.45 -2.88
CA THR A 129 -13.14 11.27 -2.32
C THR A 129 -13.91 11.64 -1.06
N ALA A 130 -13.30 12.40 -0.16
CA ALA A 130 -13.95 12.89 1.05
C ALA A 130 -15.14 13.82 0.72
N TYR A 131 -14.95 14.76 -0.21
CA TYR A 131 -16.02 15.64 -0.68
C TYR A 131 -17.19 14.88 -1.33
N ASN A 132 -16.88 13.90 -2.19
CA ASN A 132 -17.88 13.09 -2.88
C ASN A 132 -18.68 12.25 -1.89
N SER A 133 -18.06 11.75 -0.81
CA SER A 133 -18.80 11.07 0.26
C SER A 133 -19.83 11.99 0.95
N LEU A 134 -19.48 13.26 1.16
CA LEU A 134 -20.40 14.26 1.72
C LEU A 134 -21.56 14.54 0.77
N PHE A 135 -21.28 14.62 -0.54
CA PHE A 135 -22.29 14.81 -1.57
C PHE A 135 -23.24 13.61 -1.67
N ALA A 136 -22.70 12.39 -1.68
CA ALA A 136 -23.48 11.15 -1.65
C ALA A 136 -24.37 11.08 -0.40
N ALA A 137 -23.85 11.47 0.76
CA ALA A 137 -24.63 11.54 2.00
C ALA A 137 -25.76 12.57 1.92
N ARG A 138 -25.49 13.75 1.33
CA ARG A 138 -26.50 14.78 1.08
C ARG A 138 -27.61 14.28 0.15
N ASN A 139 -27.25 13.46 -0.84
CA ASN A 139 -28.19 12.84 -1.77
C ASN A 139 -28.90 11.61 -1.18
N ARG A 140 -28.61 11.24 0.07
CA ARG A 140 -29.14 10.04 0.74
C ARG A 140 -28.73 8.72 0.09
N GLU A 141 -27.62 8.71 -0.65
CA GLU A 141 -27.03 7.51 -1.24
C GLU A 141 -26.26 6.70 -0.18
N ILE A 142 -25.68 7.40 0.80
CA ILE A 142 -25.02 6.82 1.97
C ILE A 142 -25.46 7.52 3.25
N PHE A 143 -25.16 6.93 4.39
CA PHE A 143 -25.34 7.56 5.69
C PHE A 143 -23.98 7.92 6.31
N LEU A 144 -23.82 9.19 6.72
CA LEU A 144 -22.70 9.64 7.52
C LEU A 144 -23.22 10.22 8.83
N SER A 145 -22.72 9.71 9.95
CA SER A 145 -23.03 10.29 11.27
C SER A 145 -22.41 11.70 11.39
N GLY A 146 -22.90 12.51 12.34
CA GLY A 146 -22.42 13.89 12.53
C GLY A 146 -20.90 13.98 12.67
N LYS A 147 -20.32 13.15 13.55
CA LYS A 147 -18.86 13.10 13.74
C LYS A 147 -18.11 12.70 12.45
N ILE A 148 -18.56 11.64 11.78
CA ILE A 148 -17.89 11.19 10.55
C ILE A 148 -18.02 12.24 9.44
N ARG A 149 -19.15 12.94 9.36
CA ARG A 149 -19.35 14.04 8.42
C ARG A 149 -18.35 15.17 8.69
N ASP A 150 -18.18 15.57 9.94
CA ASP A 150 -17.22 16.60 10.33
C ASP A 150 -15.77 16.18 10.00
N ASP A 151 -15.43 14.91 10.28
CA ASP A 151 -14.13 14.33 9.92
C ASP A 151 -13.90 14.34 8.40
N ARG A 152 -14.93 14.05 7.59
CA ARG A 152 -14.85 14.11 6.11
C ARG A 152 -14.67 15.53 5.61
N ILE A 153 -15.32 16.52 6.22
CA ILE A 153 -15.12 17.94 5.89
C ILE A 153 -13.67 18.33 6.21
N ALA A 154 -13.19 18.05 7.42
CA ALA A 154 -11.83 18.38 7.83
C ALA A 154 -10.79 17.71 6.90
N LEU A 155 -11.00 16.43 6.57
CA LEU A 155 -10.14 15.69 5.63
C LEU A 155 -10.12 16.34 4.24
N ALA A 156 -11.29 16.67 3.68
CA ALA A 156 -11.37 17.32 2.37
C ALA A 156 -10.61 18.65 2.36
N HIS A 157 -10.84 19.52 3.34
CA HIS A 157 -10.19 20.82 3.43
C HIS A 157 -8.68 20.71 3.61
N HIS A 158 -8.21 19.79 4.47
CA HIS A 158 -6.78 19.56 4.68
C HIS A 158 -6.08 19.18 3.37
N HIS A 159 -6.62 18.18 2.66
CA HIS A 159 -5.97 17.68 1.45
C HIS A 159 -6.13 18.63 0.25
N PHE A 160 -7.23 19.39 0.14
CA PHE A 160 -7.32 20.48 -0.85
C PHE A 160 -6.25 21.54 -0.61
N LYS A 161 -6.03 21.95 0.64
CA LYS A 161 -5.00 22.95 0.98
C LYS A 161 -3.60 22.46 0.62
N LYS A 162 -3.28 21.20 0.93
CA LYS A 162 -1.98 20.60 0.55
C LYS A 162 -1.85 20.45 -0.97
N ALA A 163 -2.90 20.03 -1.67
CA ALA A 163 -2.90 19.93 -3.13
C ALA A 163 -2.69 21.30 -3.80
N GLN A 164 -3.33 22.37 -3.29
CA GLN A 164 -3.10 23.75 -3.73
C GLN A 164 -1.66 24.21 -3.49
N HIS A 165 -1.08 23.86 -2.34
CA HIS A 165 0.32 24.19 -2.07
C HIS A 165 1.28 23.48 -3.02
N LEU A 166 1.02 22.21 -3.34
CA LEU A 166 1.84 21.42 -4.27
C LEU A 166 1.68 21.87 -5.73
N ARG A 167 0.52 22.41 -6.11
CA ARG A 167 0.25 22.95 -7.46
C ARG A 167 -0.58 24.25 -7.37
N PRO A 168 0.06 25.40 -7.10
CA PRO A 168 -0.63 26.67 -6.88
C PRO A 168 -1.33 27.20 -8.14
N ASP A 169 -0.79 26.91 -9.33
CA ASP A 169 -1.36 27.34 -10.62
C ASP A 169 -2.53 26.45 -11.09
N GLY A 170 -2.85 25.40 -10.34
CA GLY A 170 -3.90 24.44 -10.67
C GLY A 170 -5.30 24.95 -10.32
N VAL A 171 -6.04 25.43 -11.32
CA VAL A 171 -7.40 25.99 -11.15
C VAL A 171 -8.39 25.00 -10.49
N THR A 172 -8.21 23.70 -10.71
CA THR A 172 -9.16 22.65 -10.30
C THR A 172 -9.40 22.58 -8.79
N ASN A 173 -8.41 22.97 -7.97
CA ASN A 173 -8.49 22.86 -6.51
C ASN A 173 -9.25 24.02 -5.85
N PHE A 174 -9.57 25.08 -6.59
CA PHE A 174 -10.24 26.27 -6.04
C PHE A 174 -11.77 26.19 -6.11
N TYR A 175 -12.33 25.31 -6.95
CA TYR A 175 -13.78 25.26 -7.24
C TYR A 175 -14.66 24.70 -6.11
N ARG A 176 -14.09 24.10 -5.06
CA ARG A 176 -14.83 23.28 -4.08
C ARG A 176 -14.77 23.81 -2.64
N GLN A 177 -14.29 25.03 -2.44
CA GLN A 177 -14.16 25.67 -1.12
C GLN A 177 -15.41 26.45 -0.65
N GLY A 178 -16.50 26.42 -1.42
CA GLY A 178 -17.76 27.11 -1.11
C GLY A 178 -18.68 26.34 -0.16
#